data_AF-A0A948CAZ8-F1
#
_entry.id   AF-A0A948CAZ8-F1
#
_cell.length_a   1.000
_cell.length_b   1.000
_cell.length_c   1.000
_cell.angle_alpha   90.00
_cell.angle_beta   90.00
_cell.angle_gamma   90.00
#
_symmetry.space_group_name_H-M   'P 1'
#
loop_
_entity.id
_entity.type
_entity.pdbx_description
1 polymer ?
#
loop_
_entity_poly.entity_id
_entity_poly.type
_entity_poly.pdbx_seq_one_letter_code
_entity_poly.pdbx_strand_id
1 'polypeptide(L)'
;MRKSARNSFVADGEVHPSMATGHRPWFGTKRPFAENRTYRGTAPQGGIVASANDLVRYLQTMMNGHDDVLSAEGKSAMMRQASAASPFYGLGWFVDSDNGTVSHSGTSPGFETLATMVPTEKKAVVVLVNAGSGVGFGETTQLRNAITAQALGLEYDGEGSRLSQKTLFVALVLLPFVYALSMIWAWRHRMAIRAKSGTFGRFSLWFPLLTTLGAAWVILRLVPNLFGTPLANIRLFQPDLGIALVATAVTGVLWAVFRLAVAYTGSTGTARRASPPGGVGRS
;
A
#
# COMPACT_ATOMS: atom_id res chain seq x y z
N MET A 1 -13.79 42.94 7.46
CA MET A 1 -13.10 42.40 6.26
C MET A 1 -12.64 40.97 6.50
N ARG A 2 -13.37 39.95 6.06
CA ARG A 2 -12.89 38.55 6.10
C ARG A 2 -11.96 38.31 4.91
N LYS A 3 -10.68 38.01 5.17
CA LYS A 3 -9.71 37.60 4.14
C LYS A 3 -10.20 36.29 3.49
N SER A 4 -10.33 36.26 2.16
CA SER A 4 -10.66 35.05 1.38
C SER A 4 -9.59 33.97 1.54
N ALA A 5 -9.90 32.73 1.16
CA ALA A 5 -8.88 31.72 0.92
C ALA A 5 -7.91 32.24 -0.15
N ARG A 6 -6.61 32.21 0.13
CA ARG A 6 -5.54 32.76 -0.74
C ARG A 6 -4.46 31.75 -1.07
N ASN A 7 -4.39 30.66 -0.31
CA ASN A 7 -3.43 29.58 -0.40
C ASN A 7 -4.16 28.26 -0.63
N SER A 8 -5.09 28.27 -1.60
CA SER A 8 -5.84 27.10 -2.03
C SER A 8 -6.09 27.13 -3.53
N PHE A 9 -6.00 25.98 -4.20
CA PHE A 9 -6.30 25.85 -5.61
C PHE A 9 -6.77 24.42 -5.94
N VAL A 10 -7.40 24.28 -7.10
CA VAL A 10 -7.81 22.98 -7.65
C VAL A 10 -6.72 22.50 -8.61
N ALA A 11 -6.40 21.21 -8.56
CA ALA A 11 -5.45 20.55 -9.44
C ALA A 11 -5.67 20.93 -10.91
N ASP A 12 -4.67 21.58 -11.49
CA ASP A 12 -4.73 22.26 -12.78
C ASP A 12 -3.79 21.62 -13.82
N GLY A 13 -3.06 20.58 -13.44
CA GLY A 13 -2.06 19.95 -14.30
C GLY A 13 -0.65 20.50 -14.11
N GLU A 14 -0.46 21.52 -13.27
CA GLU A 14 0.81 22.22 -13.11
C GLU A 14 1.52 21.88 -11.79
N VAL A 15 2.76 22.36 -11.69
CA VAL A 15 3.61 22.29 -10.49
C VAL A 15 3.58 23.64 -9.81
N HIS A 16 3.28 23.66 -8.50
CA HIS A 16 3.21 24.89 -7.71
C HIS A 16 4.35 24.92 -6.68
N PRO A 17 5.27 25.92 -6.72
CA PRO A 17 6.42 25.99 -5.82
C PRO A 17 6.09 26.07 -4.33
N SER A 18 4.89 26.55 -4.00
CA SER A 18 4.40 26.66 -2.62
C SER A 18 3.93 25.34 -2.02
N MET A 19 3.82 24.27 -2.82
CA MET A 19 3.44 22.95 -2.34
C MET A 19 4.57 22.31 -1.54
N ALA A 20 4.22 21.72 -0.40
CA ALA A 20 5.14 20.84 0.31
C ALA A 20 5.53 19.64 -0.57
N THR A 21 6.72 19.10 -0.38
CA THR A 21 7.11 17.81 -0.98
C THR A 21 6.48 16.67 -0.18
N GLY A 22 5.80 15.75 -0.87
CA GLY A 22 5.22 14.56 -0.26
C GLY A 22 6.28 13.49 0.00
N HIS A 23 6.07 12.65 1.01
CA HIS A 23 7.02 11.59 1.36
C HIS A 23 6.33 10.23 1.45
N ARG A 24 6.87 9.24 0.75
CA ARG A 24 6.30 7.88 0.71
C ARG A 24 7.04 6.93 1.63
N PRO A 25 6.39 5.88 2.13
CA PRO A 25 7.03 4.82 2.91
C PRO A 25 8.27 4.26 2.21
N TRP A 26 9.31 4.00 3.00
CA TRP A 26 10.56 3.42 2.53
C TRP A 26 11.20 2.57 3.62
N PHE A 27 10.77 1.31 3.75
CA PHE A 27 11.37 0.30 4.64
C PHE A 27 11.54 0.78 6.08
N GLY A 28 10.46 1.26 6.69
CA GLY A 28 10.45 1.78 8.06
C GLY A 28 10.70 3.28 8.18
N THR A 29 11.24 3.92 7.14
CA THR A 29 11.41 5.37 7.05
C THR A 29 10.53 5.96 5.93
N LYS A 30 10.84 7.18 5.49
CA LYS A 30 10.19 7.92 4.42
C LYS A 30 11.19 8.39 3.38
N ARG A 31 10.75 8.46 2.13
CA ARG A 31 11.54 9.00 1.01
C ARG A 31 10.74 10.09 0.29
N PRO A 32 11.36 11.24 -0.07
CA PRO A 32 10.68 12.27 -0.84
C PRO A 32 10.16 11.73 -2.17
N PHE A 33 8.96 12.15 -2.53
CA PHE A 33 8.33 11.89 -3.82
C PHE A 33 8.55 13.12 -4.70
N ALA A 34 9.48 12.98 -5.66
CA ALA A 34 9.93 14.09 -6.50
C ALA A 34 8.85 14.60 -7.48
N GLU A 35 7.85 13.77 -7.78
CA GLU A 35 6.76 14.13 -8.66
C GLU A 35 5.70 14.92 -7.87
N ASN A 36 5.58 16.21 -8.20
CA ASN A 36 4.69 17.16 -7.54
C ASN A 36 3.71 17.85 -8.51
N ARG A 37 3.62 17.36 -9.75
CA ARG A 37 2.67 17.84 -10.74
C ARG A 37 1.26 17.41 -10.32
N THR A 38 0.33 18.36 -10.31
CA THR A 38 -1.07 18.04 -10.05
C THR A 38 -1.73 17.40 -11.27
N TYR A 39 -2.83 16.69 -11.08
CA TYR A 39 -3.54 16.00 -12.15
C TYR A 39 -4.98 16.49 -12.26
N ARG A 40 -5.38 17.04 -13.41
CA ARG A 40 -6.76 17.55 -13.62
C ARG A 40 -7.82 16.48 -13.36
N GLY A 41 -7.53 15.23 -13.72
CA GLY A 41 -8.44 14.09 -13.48
C GLY A 41 -8.71 13.82 -12.00
N THR A 42 -7.83 14.23 -11.09
CA THR A 42 -8.03 14.05 -9.64
C THR A 42 -8.76 15.22 -8.99
N ALA A 43 -8.98 16.33 -9.70
CA ALA A 43 -9.61 17.55 -9.19
C ALA A 43 -10.85 17.30 -8.30
N PRO A 44 -11.88 16.54 -8.74
CA PRO A 44 -13.09 16.38 -7.95
C PRO A 44 -12.96 15.40 -6.77
N GLN A 45 -12.07 14.41 -6.85
CA GLN A 45 -11.98 13.32 -5.86
C GLN A 45 -10.93 13.56 -4.76
N GLY A 46 -10.02 14.51 -4.95
CA GLY A 46 -8.94 14.78 -3.99
C GLY A 46 -7.89 15.79 -4.46
N GLY A 47 -8.12 16.48 -5.57
CA GLY A 47 -7.16 17.41 -6.17
C GLY A 47 -7.23 18.83 -5.61
N ILE A 48 -7.86 19.06 -4.46
CA ILE A 48 -7.83 20.36 -3.80
C ILE A 48 -6.56 20.44 -2.97
N VAL A 49 -5.70 21.42 -3.26
CA VAL A 49 -4.51 21.73 -2.48
C VAL A 49 -4.78 22.98 -1.68
N ALA A 50 -4.59 22.94 -0.36
CA ALA A 50 -4.88 24.07 0.51
C ALA A 50 -3.99 24.09 1.76
N SER A 51 -3.76 25.29 2.31
CA SER A 51 -3.19 25.44 3.63
C SER A 51 -4.18 25.07 4.74
N ALA A 52 -3.67 24.68 5.92
CA ALA A 52 -4.52 24.41 7.08
C ALA A 52 -5.38 25.63 7.48
N ASN A 53 -4.86 26.84 7.33
CA ASN A 53 -5.58 28.09 7.61
C ASN A 53 -6.80 28.27 6.69
N ASP A 54 -6.67 27.94 5.41
CA ASP A 54 -7.78 28.07 4.45
C ASP A 54 -8.80 26.94 4.64
N LEU A 55 -8.35 25.73 4.96
CA LEU A 55 -9.26 24.63 5.30
C LEU A 55 -10.04 24.90 6.59
N VAL A 56 -9.43 25.45 7.63
CA VAL A 56 -10.14 25.84 8.86
C VAL A 56 -11.20 26.91 8.57
N ARG A 57 -10.92 27.88 7.68
CA ARG A 57 -11.94 28.85 7.24
C ARG A 57 -13.09 28.18 6.50
N TYR A 58 -12.80 27.19 5.66
CA TYR A 58 -13.83 26.38 5.00
C TYR A 58 -14.69 25.64 6.04
N LEU A 59 -14.09 24.98 7.03
CA LEU A 59 -14.84 24.30 8.10
C LEU A 59 -15.68 25.28 8.93
N GLN A 60 -15.16 26.48 9.22
CA GLN A 60 -15.93 27.55 9.88
C GLN A 60 -17.16 27.94 9.06
N THR A 61 -17.04 28.06 7.74
CA THR A 61 -18.17 28.34 6.84
C THR A 61 -19.19 27.19 6.87
N MET A 62 -18.73 25.94 6.88
CA MET A 62 -19.60 24.76 6.96
C MET A 62 -20.47 24.76 8.24
N MET A 63 -19.94 25.22 9.36
CA MET A 63 -20.63 25.22 10.67
C MET A 63 -21.29 26.55 11.04
N ASN A 64 -21.22 27.59 10.20
CA ASN A 64 -21.63 28.94 10.62
C ASN A 64 -23.15 29.12 10.86
N GLY A 65 -23.99 28.20 10.36
CA GLY A 65 -25.45 28.26 10.50
C GLY A 65 -26.12 29.39 9.72
N HIS A 66 -25.44 29.99 8.74
CA HIS A 66 -25.97 31.09 7.92
C HIS A 66 -25.95 30.71 6.44
N ASP A 67 -26.76 31.39 5.63
CA ASP A 67 -26.68 31.27 4.18
C ASP A 67 -25.43 31.98 3.65
N ASP A 68 -24.73 31.31 2.72
CA ASP A 68 -23.59 31.88 2.01
C ASP A 68 -23.52 31.34 0.56
N VAL A 69 -22.47 30.59 0.21
CA VAL A 69 -22.41 29.85 -1.06
C VAL A 69 -23.44 28.71 -1.06
N LEU A 70 -23.74 28.17 0.13
CA LEU A 70 -24.78 27.17 0.37
C LEU A 70 -25.73 27.68 1.46
N SER A 71 -26.98 27.21 1.45
CA SER A 71 -27.90 27.48 2.56
C SER A 71 -27.44 26.81 3.85
N ALA A 72 -27.85 27.36 4.99
CA ALA A 72 -27.61 26.76 6.30
C ALA A 72 -28.17 25.33 6.37
N GLU A 73 -29.36 25.10 5.81
CA GLU A 73 -30.00 23.79 5.73
C GLU A 73 -29.19 22.82 4.85
N GLY A 74 -28.65 23.29 3.74
CA GLY A 74 -27.82 22.49 2.83
C GLY A 74 -26.54 22.00 3.52
N LYS A 75 -25.85 22.90 4.23
CA LYS A 75 -24.65 22.54 5.00
C LYS A 75 -24.96 21.55 6.12
N SER A 76 -26.06 21.76 6.84
CA SER A 76 -26.54 20.82 7.87
C SER A 76 -26.91 19.46 7.26
N ALA A 77 -27.54 19.42 6.09
CA ALA A 77 -27.84 18.17 5.39
C ALA A 77 -26.58 17.40 4.98
N MET A 78 -25.51 18.10 4.55
CA MET A 78 -24.25 17.44 4.21
C MET A 78 -23.58 16.75 5.39
N MET A 79 -23.76 17.29 6.60
CA MET A 79 -23.12 16.83 7.84
C MET A 79 -23.97 15.86 8.67
N ARG A 80 -25.15 15.46 8.16
CA ARG A 80 -26.00 14.44 8.79
C ARG A 80 -25.89 13.11 8.06
N GLN A 81 -26.27 12.04 8.75
CA GLN A 81 -26.33 10.70 8.19
C GLN A 81 -27.18 10.69 6.92
N ALA A 82 -26.68 10.09 5.85
CA ALA A 82 -27.36 10.09 4.56
C ALA A 82 -28.63 9.21 4.58
N SER A 83 -28.60 8.10 5.33
CA SER A 83 -29.75 7.22 5.54
C SER A 83 -29.50 6.25 6.70
N ALA A 84 -30.53 5.52 7.13
CA ALA A 84 -30.37 4.42 8.09
C ALA A 84 -29.43 3.30 7.59
N ALA A 85 -29.29 3.14 6.28
CA ALA A 85 -28.35 2.19 5.67
C ALA A 85 -26.91 2.73 5.58
N SER A 86 -26.70 4.03 5.80
CA SER A 86 -25.40 4.69 5.86
C SER A 86 -25.31 5.60 7.09
N PRO A 87 -25.35 5.02 8.30
CA PRO A 87 -25.43 5.79 9.54
C PRO A 87 -24.13 6.52 9.89
N PHE A 88 -23.02 6.19 9.21
CA PHE A 88 -21.70 6.77 9.47
C PHE A 88 -21.19 7.70 8.35
N TYR A 89 -22.05 8.04 7.39
CA TYR A 89 -21.66 8.87 6.25
C TYR A 89 -22.77 9.83 5.84
N GLY A 90 -22.42 11.09 5.62
CA GLY A 90 -23.24 12.14 5.04
C GLY A 90 -22.86 12.43 3.60
N LEU A 91 -23.06 13.67 3.14
CA LEU A 91 -22.64 14.07 1.80
C LEU A 91 -21.19 14.57 1.83
N GLY A 92 -20.26 13.63 1.63
CA GLY A 92 -18.82 13.91 1.61
C GLY A 92 -18.19 14.04 3.00
N TRP A 93 -18.83 13.52 4.04
CA TRP A 93 -18.33 13.54 5.42
C TRP A 93 -18.63 12.22 6.13
N PHE A 94 -17.68 11.73 6.91
CA PHE A 94 -17.95 10.73 7.94
C PHE A 94 -18.67 11.40 9.11
N VAL A 95 -19.67 10.70 9.66
CA VAL A 95 -20.49 11.18 10.77
C VAL A 95 -20.36 10.21 11.92
N ASP A 96 -19.96 10.72 13.07
CA ASP A 96 -19.94 10.00 14.34
C ASP A 96 -20.93 10.70 15.28
N SER A 97 -22.10 10.09 15.43
CA SER A 97 -23.17 10.62 16.27
C SER A 97 -22.85 10.56 17.76
N ASP A 98 -21.99 9.62 18.18
CA ASP A 98 -21.73 9.37 19.59
C ASP A 98 -20.83 10.48 20.16
N ASN A 99 -19.82 10.88 19.38
CA ASN A 99 -18.96 12.02 19.71
C ASN A 99 -19.46 13.35 19.14
N GLY A 100 -20.54 13.34 18.36
CA GLY A 100 -21.04 14.53 17.66
C GLY A 100 -20.04 15.11 16.66
N THR A 101 -19.15 14.26 16.10
CA THR A 101 -18.09 14.70 15.19
C THR A 101 -18.46 14.46 13.73
N VAL A 102 -17.95 15.33 12.87
CA VAL A 102 -18.07 15.23 11.42
C VAL A 102 -16.67 15.36 10.84
N SER A 103 -16.21 14.37 10.07
CA SER A 103 -14.82 14.32 9.65
C SER A 103 -14.62 13.83 8.22
N HIS A 104 -13.47 14.14 7.64
CA HIS A 104 -13.04 13.53 6.39
C HIS A 104 -11.52 13.36 6.40
N SER A 105 -11.08 12.15 6.10
CA SER A 105 -9.66 11.87 5.88
C SER A 105 -9.32 11.95 4.40
N GLY A 106 -8.07 12.23 4.09
CA GLY A 106 -7.59 12.28 2.71
C GLY A 106 -6.25 11.58 2.57
N THR A 107 -6.06 10.91 1.45
CA THR A 107 -4.80 10.23 1.11
C THR A 107 -4.46 10.52 -0.34
N SER A 108 -3.26 11.03 -0.56
CA SER A 108 -2.63 11.16 -1.88
C SER A 108 -1.21 10.61 -1.79
N PRO A 109 -0.53 10.30 -2.92
CA PRO A 109 0.84 9.79 -2.86
C PRO A 109 1.77 10.72 -2.07
N GLY A 110 2.16 10.28 -0.87
CA GLY A 110 3.03 11.05 0.02
C GLY A 110 2.34 12.11 0.88
N PHE A 111 1.01 12.13 0.97
CA PHE A 111 0.25 13.05 1.83
C PHE A 111 -0.92 12.35 2.50
N GLU A 112 -1.16 12.72 3.75
CA GLU A 112 -2.31 12.27 4.53
C GLU A 112 -2.90 13.43 5.32
N THR A 113 -4.23 13.51 5.34
CA THR A 113 -4.97 14.62 5.95
C THR A 113 -6.09 14.10 6.83
N LEU A 114 -6.50 14.95 7.78
CA LEU A 114 -7.70 14.76 8.58
C LEU A 114 -8.31 16.13 8.88
N ALA A 115 -9.58 16.31 8.53
CA ALA A 115 -10.38 17.46 8.93
C ALA A 115 -11.52 16.95 9.80
N THR A 116 -11.71 17.54 10.98
CA THR A 116 -12.75 17.16 11.94
C THR A 116 -13.43 18.40 12.50
N MET A 117 -14.76 18.34 12.62
CA MET A 117 -15.64 19.37 13.14
C MET A 117 -16.46 18.82 14.30
N VAL A 118 -16.77 19.67 15.27
CA VAL A 118 -17.81 19.47 16.28
C VAL A 118 -18.79 20.64 16.13
N PRO A 119 -19.81 20.53 15.26
CA PRO A 119 -20.65 21.66 14.88
C PRO A 119 -21.38 22.33 16.06
N THR A 120 -21.84 21.52 17.02
CA THR A 120 -22.53 21.99 18.23
C THR A 120 -21.66 22.88 19.10
N GLU A 121 -20.35 22.62 19.14
CA GLU A 121 -19.37 23.38 19.91
C GLU A 121 -18.65 24.46 19.09
N LYS A 122 -18.92 24.53 17.78
CA LYS A 122 -18.23 25.42 16.82
C LYS A 122 -16.71 25.25 16.85
N LYS A 123 -16.24 24.03 17.10
CA LYS A 123 -14.82 23.66 17.08
C LYS A 123 -14.48 22.89 15.80
N ALA A 124 -13.25 23.08 15.32
CA ALA A 124 -12.72 22.31 14.20
C ALA A 124 -11.21 22.20 14.28
N VAL A 125 -10.68 21.10 13.75
CA VAL A 125 -9.25 20.80 13.65
C VAL A 125 -8.95 20.30 12.25
N VAL A 126 -7.82 20.75 11.70
CA VAL A 126 -7.26 20.26 10.44
C VAL A 126 -5.82 19.84 10.70
N VAL A 127 -5.51 18.59 10.38
CA VAL A 127 -4.15 18.04 10.41
C VAL A 127 -3.75 17.66 9.00
N LEU A 128 -2.66 18.25 8.50
CA LEU A 128 -2.07 17.96 7.19
C LEU A 128 -0.68 17.39 7.40
N VAL A 129 -0.39 16.23 6.82
CA VAL A 129 0.90 15.56 6.93
C VAL A 129 1.45 15.29 5.53
N ASN A 130 2.66 15.77 5.25
CA ASN A 130 3.35 15.53 3.98
C ASN A 130 4.10 14.18 3.96
N ALA A 131 3.48 13.16 4.54
CA ALA A 131 3.95 11.78 4.50
C ALA A 131 2.76 10.82 4.43
N GLY A 132 2.86 9.78 3.61
CA GLY A 132 1.91 8.67 3.58
C GLY A 132 2.33 7.54 4.53
N SER A 133 1.38 6.80 5.10
CA SER A 133 1.58 5.73 6.06
C SER A 133 2.16 4.45 5.42
N GLY A 134 3.15 3.85 6.10
CA GLY A 134 3.70 2.54 5.71
C GLY A 134 2.95 1.40 6.36
N VAL A 135 3.21 0.16 5.94
CA VAL A 135 2.56 -1.02 6.51
C VAL A 135 3.12 -1.32 7.90
N GLY A 136 2.45 -0.82 8.94
CA GLY A 136 2.87 -0.99 10.34
C GLY A 136 4.08 -0.15 10.76
N PHE A 137 4.65 0.67 9.87
CA PHE A 137 5.80 1.53 10.15
C PHE A 137 5.60 2.96 9.66
N GLY A 138 6.08 3.93 10.45
CA GLY A 138 6.00 5.36 10.13
C GLY A 138 4.58 5.82 9.80
N GLU A 139 3.57 5.26 10.46
CA GLU A 139 2.17 5.60 10.22
C GLU A 139 1.87 7.00 10.77
N THR A 140 1.01 7.73 10.08
CA THR A 140 0.62 9.10 10.45
C THR A 140 -0.76 9.15 11.11
N THR A 141 -1.45 8.02 11.22
CA THR A 141 -2.78 7.91 11.86
C THR A 141 -2.77 8.34 13.31
N GLN A 142 -1.84 7.81 14.12
CA GLN A 142 -1.74 8.19 15.53
C GLN A 142 -1.52 9.69 15.71
N LEU A 143 -0.61 10.27 14.91
CA LEU A 143 -0.33 11.70 14.94
C LEU A 143 -1.59 12.53 14.63
N ARG A 144 -2.32 12.17 13.57
CA ARG A 144 -3.54 12.88 13.17
C ARG A 144 -4.64 12.76 14.20
N ASN A 145 -4.89 11.55 14.71
CA ASN A 145 -5.97 11.29 15.65
C ASN A 145 -5.67 11.91 17.03
N ALA A 146 -4.45 11.76 17.54
CA ALA A 146 -4.06 12.33 18.83
C ALA A 146 -4.14 13.87 18.84
N ILE A 147 -3.64 14.53 17.79
CA ILE A 147 -3.72 15.99 17.68
C ILE A 147 -5.19 16.44 17.64
N THR A 148 -6.01 15.77 16.82
CA THR A 148 -7.45 16.07 16.70
C THR A 148 -8.17 15.90 18.03
N ALA A 149 -7.98 14.75 18.69
CA ALA A 149 -8.62 14.46 19.97
C ALA A 149 -8.21 15.47 21.05
N GLN A 150 -6.91 15.72 21.19
CA GLN A 150 -6.39 16.69 22.15
C GLN A 150 -6.94 18.11 21.93
N ALA A 151 -7.04 18.54 20.66
CA ALA A 151 -7.51 19.89 20.33
C ALA A 151 -9.03 20.06 20.44
N LEU A 152 -9.79 18.98 20.28
CA LEU A 152 -11.25 18.99 20.44
C LEU A 152 -11.70 18.65 21.87
N GLY A 153 -10.83 18.06 22.69
CA GLY A 153 -11.16 17.56 24.03
C GLY A 153 -11.87 16.20 24.00
N LEU A 154 -11.56 15.38 22.99
CA LEU A 154 -12.11 14.02 22.84
C LEU A 154 -11.19 13.00 23.52
N GLU A 155 -11.77 11.88 23.93
CA GLU A 155 -11.00 10.73 24.42
C GLU A 155 -10.21 10.07 23.27
N TYR A 156 -9.00 9.59 23.58
CA TYR A 156 -8.16 8.90 22.61
C TYR A 156 -7.22 7.89 23.29
N ASP A 157 -7.50 6.61 23.07
CA ASP A 157 -6.77 5.50 23.70
C ASP A 157 -5.53 5.05 22.90
N GLY A 158 -5.18 5.78 21.83
CA GLY A 158 -4.09 5.41 20.95
C GLY A 158 -4.50 4.45 19.83
N GLU A 159 -3.53 4.16 18.96
CA GLU A 159 -3.71 3.15 17.93
C GLU A 159 -3.38 1.75 18.47
N GLY A 160 -4.19 0.75 18.11
CA GLY A 160 -3.91 -0.64 18.46
C GLY A 160 -2.57 -1.15 17.91
N SER A 161 -2.03 -2.19 18.56
CA SER A 161 -0.72 -2.78 18.20
C SER A 161 -0.59 -3.08 16.71
N ARG A 162 0.55 -2.65 16.14
CA ARG A 162 0.90 -2.89 14.73
C ARG A 162 1.77 -4.13 14.52
N LEU A 163 1.84 -5.02 15.51
CA LEU A 163 2.77 -6.15 15.50
C LEU A 163 2.53 -7.10 14.32
N SER A 164 1.28 -7.37 13.97
CA SER A 164 0.94 -8.26 12.85
C SER A 164 1.35 -7.64 11.52
N GLN A 165 1.05 -6.35 11.29
CA GLN A 165 1.44 -5.63 10.08
C GLN A 165 2.97 -5.56 9.95
N LYS A 166 3.67 -5.23 11.04
CA LYS A 166 5.14 -5.21 11.07
C LYS A 166 5.74 -6.57 10.74
N THR A 167 5.23 -7.63 11.36
CA THR A 167 5.70 -9.00 11.14
C THR A 167 5.47 -9.43 9.69
N LEU A 168 4.27 -9.19 9.14
CA LEU A 168 3.94 -9.51 7.75
C LEU A 168 4.82 -8.74 6.77
N PHE A 169 5.03 -7.45 6.99
CA PHE A 169 5.88 -6.63 6.14
C PHE A 169 7.33 -7.10 6.19
N VAL A 170 7.89 -7.33 7.38
CA VAL A 170 9.25 -7.84 7.55
C VAL A 170 9.40 -9.22 6.90
N ALA A 171 8.47 -10.14 7.11
CA ALA A 171 8.49 -11.44 6.47
C ALA A 171 8.51 -11.32 4.93
N LEU A 172 7.66 -10.46 4.38
CA LEU A 172 7.62 -10.20 2.94
C LEU A 172 8.92 -9.59 2.41
N VAL A 173 9.55 -8.68 3.15
CA VAL A 173 10.84 -8.09 2.77
C VAL A 173 11.97 -9.12 2.84
N LEU A 174 11.90 -10.08 3.77
CA LEU A 174 12.92 -11.12 3.94
C LEU A 174 12.78 -12.28 2.94
N LEU A 175 11.57 -12.58 2.47
CA LEU A 175 11.30 -13.70 1.55
C LEU A 175 12.19 -13.74 0.29
N PRO A 176 12.45 -12.62 -0.42
CA PRO A 176 13.35 -12.62 -1.57
C PRO A 176 14.76 -13.11 -1.22
N PHE A 177 15.26 -12.75 -0.04
CA PHE A 177 16.57 -13.21 0.45
C PHE A 177 16.53 -14.69 0.82
N VAL A 178 15.43 -15.16 1.41
CA VAL A 178 15.23 -16.60 1.69
C VAL A 178 15.24 -17.41 0.39
N TYR A 179 14.60 -16.94 -0.69
CA TYR A 179 14.67 -17.60 -1.99
C TYR A 179 16.09 -17.59 -2.58
N ALA A 180 16.82 -16.50 -2.44
CA ALA A 180 18.22 -16.42 -2.87
C ALA A 180 19.12 -17.43 -2.11
N LEU A 181 18.99 -17.50 -0.79
CA LEU A 181 19.69 -18.50 0.04
C LEU A 181 19.28 -19.92 -0.34
N SER A 182 18.01 -20.14 -0.67
CA SER A 182 17.49 -21.43 -1.12
C SER A 182 18.08 -21.86 -2.48
N MET A 183 18.43 -20.92 -3.36
CA MET A 183 19.17 -21.22 -4.61
C MET A 183 20.61 -21.65 -4.30
N ILE A 184 21.30 -20.96 -3.37
CA ILE A 184 22.65 -21.36 -2.92
C ILE A 184 22.60 -22.76 -2.30
N TRP A 185 21.61 -23.02 -1.44
CA TRP A 185 21.41 -24.34 -0.84
C TRP A 185 21.15 -25.42 -1.90
N ALA A 186 20.31 -25.14 -2.90
CA ALA A 186 20.02 -26.07 -3.99
C ALA A 186 21.27 -26.40 -4.81
N TRP A 187 22.15 -25.43 -5.07
CA TRP A 187 23.42 -25.68 -5.74
C TRP A 187 24.37 -26.55 -4.92
N ARG A 188 24.50 -26.28 -3.61
CA ARG A 188 25.32 -27.09 -2.70
C ARG A 188 24.84 -28.54 -2.63
N HIS A 189 23.53 -28.76 -2.67
CA HIS A 189 22.90 -30.09 -2.60
C HIS A 189 22.47 -30.63 -3.97
N ARG A 190 23.10 -30.16 -5.06
CA ARG A 190 22.73 -30.52 -6.45
C ARG A 190 22.69 -32.03 -6.70
N MET A 191 23.56 -32.82 -6.05
CA MET A 191 23.58 -34.27 -6.21
C MET A 191 22.28 -34.92 -5.71
N ALA A 192 21.81 -34.52 -4.52
CA ALA A 192 20.55 -35.00 -3.96
C ALA A 192 19.33 -34.55 -4.79
N ILE A 193 19.38 -33.36 -5.38
CA ILE A 193 18.32 -32.87 -6.26
C ILE A 193 18.28 -33.66 -7.58
N ARG A 194 19.44 -33.93 -8.19
CA ARG A 194 19.57 -34.73 -9.42
C ARG A 194 19.18 -36.19 -9.22
N ALA A 195 19.35 -36.73 -8.02
CA ALA A 195 18.95 -38.09 -7.67
C ALA A 195 17.42 -38.28 -7.59
N LYS A 196 16.62 -37.19 -7.60
CA LYS A 196 15.15 -37.28 -7.55
C LYS A 196 14.61 -37.92 -8.83
N SER A 197 14.07 -39.12 -8.69
CA SER A 197 13.45 -39.89 -9.77
C SER A 197 12.05 -40.38 -9.36
N GLY A 198 11.34 -41.02 -10.29
CA GLY A 198 9.97 -41.50 -10.06
C GLY A 198 8.91 -40.38 -9.99
N THR A 199 7.67 -40.76 -9.70
CA THR A 199 6.51 -39.85 -9.64
C THR A 199 6.65 -38.82 -8.51
N PHE A 200 7.04 -39.26 -7.31
CA PHE A 200 7.24 -38.37 -6.16
C PHE A 200 8.43 -37.41 -6.35
N GLY A 201 9.51 -37.86 -6.99
CA GLY A 201 10.64 -37.01 -7.35
C GLY A 201 10.25 -35.91 -8.33
N ARG A 202 9.51 -36.26 -9.39
CA ARG A 202 8.97 -35.30 -10.36
C ARG A 202 8.01 -34.31 -9.71
N PHE A 203 7.09 -34.78 -8.86
CA PHE A 203 6.21 -33.89 -8.10
C PHE A 203 7.01 -32.91 -7.25
N SER A 204 8.00 -33.39 -6.48
CA SER A 204 8.89 -32.55 -5.66
C SER A 204 9.66 -31.50 -6.47
N LEU A 205 9.95 -31.77 -7.76
CA LEU A 205 10.66 -30.85 -8.65
C LEU A 205 9.72 -29.78 -9.24
N TRP A 206 8.56 -30.19 -9.75
CA TRP A 206 7.64 -29.31 -10.50
C TRP A 206 6.62 -28.59 -9.63
N PHE A 207 6.20 -29.17 -8.51
CA PHE A 207 5.22 -28.56 -7.61
C PHE A 207 5.66 -27.17 -7.12
N PRO A 208 6.92 -26.93 -6.72
CA PRO A 208 7.38 -25.59 -6.35
C PRO A 208 7.24 -24.55 -7.48
N LEU A 209 7.42 -24.94 -8.75
CA LEU A 209 7.22 -24.03 -9.87
C LEU A 209 5.74 -23.66 -10.02
N LEU A 210 4.85 -24.65 -9.94
CA LEU A 210 3.42 -24.42 -10.00
C LEU A 210 2.94 -23.50 -8.86
N THR A 211 3.37 -23.76 -7.62
CA THR A 211 2.94 -22.96 -6.47
C THR A 211 3.53 -21.56 -6.47
N THR A 212 4.79 -21.38 -6.90
CA THR A 212 5.40 -20.04 -7.00
C THR A 212 4.81 -19.21 -8.14
N LEU A 213 4.46 -19.82 -9.28
CA LEU A 213 3.71 -19.15 -10.35
C LEU A 213 2.29 -18.76 -9.89
N GLY A 214 1.59 -19.68 -9.21
CA GLY A 214 0.29 -19.40 -8.61
C GLY A 214 0.35 -18.27 -7.60
N ALA A 215 1.31 -18.32 -6.67
CA ALA A 215 1.53 -17.27 -5.68
C ALA A 215 1.89 -15.93 -6.34
N ALA A 216 2.76 -15.91 -7.35
CA ALA A 216 3.09 -14.70 -8.10
C ALA A 216 1.85 -14.07 -8.75
N TRP A 217 0.99 -14.88 -9.37
CA TRP A 217 -0.27 -14.38 -9.93
C TRP A 217 -1.22 -13.86 -8.84
N VAL A 218 -1.36 -14.57 -7.72
CA VAL A 218 -2.20 -14.14 -6.60
C VAL A 218 -1.73 -12.79 -6.04
N ILE A 219 -0.43 -12.67 -5.76
CA ILE A 219 0.19 -11.50 -5.15
C ILE A 219 0.19 -10.29 -6.09
N LEU A 220 0.48 -10.48 -7.39
CA LEU A 220 0.66 -9.37 -8.33
C LEU A 220 -0.62 -8.99 -9.08
N ARG A 221 -1.62 -9.87 -9.17
CA ARG A 221 -2.83 -9.65 -9.96
C ARG A 221 -4.11 -9.85 -9.17
N LEU A 222 -4.34 -11.04 -8.62
CA LEU A 222 -5.64 -11.37 -8.03
C LEU A 222 -5.96 -10.45 -6.84
N VAL A 223 -5.10 -10.45 -5.82
CA VAL A 223 -5.34 -9.68 -4.59
C VAL A 223 -5.43 -8.18 -4.89
N PRO A 224 -4.47 -7.54 -5.59
CA PRO A 224 -4.56 -6.11 -5.91
C PRO A 224 -5.85 -5.73 -6.64
N ASN A 225 -6.30 -6.56 -7.59
CA ASN A 225 -7.50 -6.27 -8.37
C ASN A 225 -8.79 -6.50 -7.58
N LEU A 226 -8.86 -7.51 -6.70
CA LEU A 226 -10.02 -7.74 -5.83
C LEU A 226 -10.28 -6.55 -4.89
N PHE A 227 -9.22 -5.86 -4.47
CA PHE A 227 -9.30 -4.65 -3.64
C PHE A 227 -9.31 -3.34 -4.46
N GLY A 228 -9.49 -3.41 -5.79
CA GLY A 228 -9.56 -2.23 -6.66
C GLY A 228 -8.29 -1.37 -6.66
N THR A 229 -7.16 -1.90 -6.20
CA THR A 229 -5.89 -1.18 -6.08
C THR A 229 -4.84 -1.89 -6.92
N PRO A 230 -4.79 -1.65 -8.25
CA PRO A 230 -3.79 -2.26 -9.13
C PRO A 230 -2.37 -2.08 -8.58
N LEU A 231 -1.46 -2.99 -8.93
CA LEU A 231 -0.07 -2.96 -8.46
C LEU A 231 0.63 -1.61 -8.74
N ALA A 232 0.25 -0.93 -9.83
CA ALA A 232 0.74 0.42 -10.14
C ALA A 232 0.38 1.42 -9.03
N ASN A 233 -0.85 1.40 -8.52
CA ASN A 233 -1.30 2.25 -7.42
C ASN A 233 -0.60 1.87 -6.12
N ILE A 234 -0.42 0.57 -5.82
CA ILE A 234 0.36 0.13 -4.66
C ILE A 234 1.77 0.71 -4.72
N ARG A 235 2.46 0.60 -5.86
CA ARG A 235 3.81 1.16 -6.04
C ARG A 235 3.83 2.69 -5.99
N LEU A 236 2.74 3.34 -6.38
CA LEU A 236 2.60 4.79 -6.32
C LEU A 236 2.47 5.29 -4.88
N PHE A 237 1.66 4.64 -4.03
CA PHE A 237 1.44 5.06 -2.65
C PHE A 237 2.46 4.45 -1.66
N GLN A 238 2.82 3.18 -1.85
CA GLN A 238 3.67 2.37 -0.97
C GLN A 238 4.75 1.65 -1.80
N PRO A 239 5.80 2.38 -2.24
CA PRO A 239 6.79 1.84 -3.14
C PRO A 239 7.60 0.68 -2.54
N ASP A 240 7.87 0.70 -1.24
CA ASP A 240 8.54 -0.37 -0.53
C ASP A 240 7.74 -1.68 -0.50
N LEU A 241 6.44 -1.62 -0.19
CA LEU A 241 5.54 -2.77 -0.31
C LEU A 241 5.50 -3.29 -1.75
N GLY A 242 5.32 -2.39 -2.72
CA GLY A 242 5.30 -2.76 -4.13
C GLY A 242 6.58 -3.45 -4.60
N ILE A 243 7.75 -2.99 -4.12
CA ILE A 243 9.05 -3.64 -4.38
C ILE A 243 9.08 -5.02 -3.72
N ALA A 244 8.67 -5.15 -2.45
CA ALA A 244 8.70 -6.42 -1.72
C ALA A 244 7.80 -7.48 -2.39
N LEU A 245 6.60 -7.10 -2.85
CA LEU A 245 5.68 -7.99 -3.58
C LEU A 245 6.30 -8.48 -4.90
N VAL A 246 6.83 -7.57 -5.71
CA VAL A 246 7.47 -7.91 -7.00
C VAL A 246 8.72 -8.76 -6.78
N ALA A 247 9.59 -8.36 -5.87
CA ALA A 247 10.81 -9.09 -5.55
C ALA A 247 10.49 -10.52 -5.08
N THR A 248 9.48 -10.69 -4.23
CA THR A 248 9.06 -12.01 -3.73
C THR A 248 8.53 -12.89 -4.86
N ALA A 249 7.66 -12.35 -5.71
CA ALA A 249 7.09 -13.09 -6.84
C ALA A 249 8.17 -13.52 -7.84
N VAL A 250 9.08 -12.60 -8.20
CA VAL A 250 10.17 -12.87 -9.16
C VAL A 250 11.16 -13.86 -8.57
N THR A 251 11.66 -13.63 -7.36
CA THR A 251 12.68 -14.51 -6.74
C THR A 251 12.14 -15.91 -6.43
N GLY A 252 10.86 -16.03 -6.06
CA GLY A 252 10.21 -17.33 -5.88
C GLY A 252 10.18 -18.16 -7.16
N VAL A 253 9.75 -17.56 -8.28
CA VAL A 253 9.74 -18.23 -9.59
C VAL A 253 11.17 -18.54 -10.06
N LEU A 254 12.11 -17.61 -9.92
CA LEU A 254 13.52 -17.83 -10.27
C LEU A 254 14.13 -18.98 -9.48
N TRP A 255 13.85 -19.08 -8.18
CA TRP A 255 14.31 -20.19 -7.36
C TRP A 255 13.76 -21.53 -7.86
N ALA A 256 12.47 -21.61 -8.19
CA ALA A 256 11.87 -22.83 -8.70
C ALA A 256 12.45 -23.25 -10.06
N VAL A 257 12.64 -22.30 -10.98
CA VAL A 257 13.28 -22.53 -12.28
C VAL A 257 14.73 -22.94 -12.12
N PHE A 258 15.49 -22.26 -11.27
CA PHE A 258 16.89 -22.61 -10.97
C PHE A 258 17.00 -24.03 -10.43
N ARG A 259 16.12 -24.41 -9.50
CA ARG A 259 16.08 -25.76 -8.92
C ARG A 259 15.79 -26.83 -9.98
N LEU A 260 14.90 -26.56 -10.93
CA LEU A 260 14.65 -27.44 -12.08
C LEU A 260 15.89 -27.53 -12.98
N ALA A 261 16.53 -26.40 -13.30
CA ALA A 261 17.75 -26.38 -14.10
C ALA A 261 18.86 -27.23 -13.46
N VAL A 262 19.06 -27.13 -12.14
CA VAL A 262 20.03 -27.96 -11.40
C VAL A 262 19.72 -29.45 -11.53
N ALA A 263 18.44 -29.84 -11.50
CA ALA A 263 18.00 -31.22 -11.64
C ALA A 263 18.30 -31.81 -13.04
N TYR A 264 18.08 -31.03 -14.10
CA TYR A 264 18.14 -31.52 -15.48
C TYR A 264 19.48 -31.29 -16.21
N THR A 265 20.33 -30.36 -15.75
CA THR A 265 21.63 -30.06 -16.39
C THR A 265 22.76 -31.04 -16.03
N GLY A 266 22.50 -32.02 -15.14
CA GLY A 266 23.51 -32.96 -14.66
C GLY A 266 23.44 -34.38 -15.21
N SER A 267 22.41 -34.74 -16.00
CA SER A 267 22.13 -36.14 -16.37
C SER A 267 22.59 -36.55 -17.77
N THR A 268 23.30 -35.69 -18.52
CA THR A 268 23.70 -35.97 -19.91
C THR A 268 25.04 -36.72 -20.05
N GLY A 269 25.67 -37.18 -18.96
CA GLY A 269 27.06 -37.67 -18.98
C GLY A 269 27.34 -39.17 -18.92
N THR A 270 26.37 -40.06 -18.64
CA THR A 270 26.71 -41.45 -18.25
C THR A 270 26.13 -42.57 -19.13
N ALA A 271 25.58 -42.26 -20.31
CA ALA A 271 24.99 -43.28 -21.20
C ALA A 271 25.83 -43.62 -22.44
N ARG A 272 27.17 -43.43 -22.42
CA ARG A 272 28.01 -43.79 -23.57
C ARG A 272 29.41 -44.27 -23.18
N ARG A 273 29.52 -45.46 -22.58
CA ARG A 273 30.69 -46.36 -22.67
C ARG A 273 30.43 -47.66 -21.91
N ALA A 274 29.82 -48.62 -22.59
CA ALA A 274 29.99 -50.05 -22.33
C ALA A 274 29.51 -50.84 -23.56
N SER A 275 30.27 -50.76 -24.65
CA SER A 275 30.25 -51.80 -25.67
C SER A 275 31.48 -52.68 -25.39
N PRO A 276 31.33 -53.96 -25.02
CA PRO A 276 32.45 -54.88 -25.01
C PRO A 276 32.87 -55.17 -26.46
N PRO A 277 34.17 -55.36 -26.74
CA PRO A 277 34.68 -55.51 -28.10
C PRO A 277 34.26 -56.86 -28.68
N GLY A 278 33.88 -56.84 -29.96
CA GLY A 278 33.74 -58.04 -30.78
C GLY A 278 35.10 -58.55 -31.28
N GLY A 279 35.15 -59.86 -31.52
CA GLY A 279 36.23 -60.58 -32.23
C GLY A 279 37.27 -61.20 -31.28
N VAL A 280 37.83 -62.39 -31.50
CA VAL A 280 37.93 -63.27 -32.67
C VAL A 280 38.24 -64.69 -32.14
N GLY A 281 37.75 -65.73 -32.81
CA GLY A 281 37.91 -67.13 -32.39
C GLY A 281 39.30 -67.73 -32.53
N ARG A 282 39.39 -69.04 -32.25
CA ARG A 282 40.32 -70.00 -32.86
C ARG A 282 39.95 -71.44 -32.47
N SER A 283 40.01 -72.29 -33.52
CA SER A 283 40.11 -73.76 -33.60
C SER A 283 39.08 -74.61 -32.86
#